data_AF-A0A7V7QN66-F1
#
_entry.id   AF-A0A7V7QN66-F1
#
_cell.length_a   1.000
_cell.length_b   1.000
_cell.length_c   1.000
_cell.angle_alpha   90.00
_cell.angle_beta   90.00
_cell.angle_gamma   90.00
#
_symmetry.space_group_name_H-M   'P 1'
#
loop_
_entity.id
_entity.type
_entity.pdbx_description
1 polymer ?
#
loop_
_entity_poly.entity_id
_entity_poly.type
_entity_poly.pdbx_seq_one_letter_code
_entity_poly.pdbx_strand_id
1 'polypeptide(L)' 'MKKIIGMGAIVVGVIIAVIGIFLKVKNNIAVSIIGGKDGPTSVFFAGKLGDEPSILGIIVGILLVAVGIVLVFKKIER' A
#
# COMPACT_ATOMS: atom_id res chain seq x y z
N MET A 1 -9.43 -23.77 14.01
CA MET A 1 -10.22 -22.76 13.25
C MET A 1 -9.63 -21.35 13.36
N LYS A 2 -9.56 -20.71 14.55
CA LYS A 2 -9.09 -19.31 14.68
C LYS A 2 -7.69 -19.01 14.12
N LYS A 3 -6.73 -19.95 14.23
CA LYS A 3 -5.39 -19.82 13.62
C LYS A 3 -5.41 -19.81 12.09
N ILE A 4 -6.24 -20.66 11.48
CA ILE A 4 -6.39 -20.76 10.02
C ILE A 4 -7.04 -19.47 9.49
N ILE A 5 -8.05 -18.96 10.20
CA ILE A 5 -8.69 -17.68 9.89
C ILE A 5 -7.69 -16.51 10.04
N GLY A 6 -6.86 -16.52 11.09
CA GLY A 6 -5.82 -15.51 11.29
C GLY A 6 -4.76 -15.53 10.19
N MET A 7 -4.27 -16.70 9.79
CA MET A 7 -3.35 -16.84 8.65
C MET A 7 -3.99 -16.34 7.34
N GLY A 8 -5.26 -16.67 7.11
CA GLY A 8 -6.01 -16.14 5.95
C GLY A 8 -6.08 -14.61 5.97
N ALA A 9 -6.39 -14.01 7.12
CA ALA A 9 -6.45 -12.55 7.27
C ALA A 9 -5.11 -11.86 7.03
N ILE A 10 -3.98 -12.46 7.46
CA ILE A 10 -2.64 -11.93 7.19
C ILE A 10 -2.37 -11.93 5.69
N VAL A 11 -2.60 -13.06 5.00
CA VAL A 11 -2.35 -13.18 3.56
C VAL A 11 -3.19 -12.17 2.77
N VAL A 12 -4.49 -12.09 3.06
CA VAL A 12 -5.40 -11.14 2.39
C VAL A 12 -4.99 -9.70 2.69
N GLY A 13 -4.64 -9.37 3.93
CA GLY A 13 -4.21 -8.03 4.33
C GLY A 13 -2.94 -7.57 3.61
N VAL A 14 -1.95 -8.45 3.48
CA VAL A 14 -0.71 -8.17 2.73
C VAL A 14 -1.00 -7.91 1.25
N ILE A 15 -1.81 -8.74 0.61
CA ILE A 15 -2.17 -8.58 -0.81
C ILE A 15 -2.85 -7.23 -1.04
N ILE A 16 -3.83 -6.87 -0.21
CA ILE A 16 -4.56 -5.60 -0.31
C ILE A 16 -3.60 -4.41 -0.12
N ALA A 17 -2.69 -4.48 0.87
CA ALA A 17 -1.72 -3.43 1.12
C ALA A 17 -0.75 -3.23 -0.06
N VAL A 18 -0.24 -4.33 -0.64
CA VAL A 18 0.65 -4.27 -1.80
C VAL A 18 -0.05 -3.67 -3.02
N ILE A 19 -1.29 -4.07 -3.30
CA ILE A 19 -2.08 -3.48 -4.39
C ILE A 19 -2.32 -1.99 -4.15
N GLY A 20 -2.66 -1.59 -2.91
CA GLY A 20 -2.83 -0.18 -2.55
C GLY A 20 -1.57 0.65 -2.75
N ILE A 21 -0.40 0.13 -2.37
CA ILE A 21 0.90 0.77 -2.60
C ILE A 21 1.18 0.91 -4.09
N PHE A 22 0.98 -0.17 -4.87
CA PHE A 22 1.24 -0.16 -6.31
C PHE A 22 0.37 0.87 -7.03
N LEU A 23 -0.93 0.93 -6.71
CA LEU A 23 -1.84 1.93 -7.28
C LEU A 23 -1.44 3.36 -6.89
N LYS A 24 -1.03 3.57 -5.64
CA LYS A 24 -0.55 4.89 -5.18
C LYS A 24 0.71 5.32 -5.94
N VAL A 25 1.67 4.43 -6.14
CA VAL A 25 2.89 4.75 -6.89
C VAL A 25 2.55 5.08 -8.35
N LYS A 26 1.69 4.28 -8.99
CA LYS A 26 1.31 4.49 -10.39
C LYS A 26 0.62 5.83 -10.64
N ASN A 27 -0.30 6.23 -9.76
CA ASN A 27 -1.13 7.41 -10.00
C ASN A 27 -0.49 8.73 -9.54
N ASN A 28 0.49 8.69 -8.63
CA ASN A 28 1.08 9.90 -8.07
C ASN A 28 2.39 10.35 -8.72
N ILE A 29 2.87 9.67 -9.77
CA ILE A 29 4.07 10.08 -10.50
C ILE A 29 3.67 11.02 -11.63
N ALA A 30 3.77 12.33 -11.39
CA ALA A 30 3.76 13.32 -12.45
C ALA A 30 5.21 13.72 -12.79
N VAL A 31 5.62 13.44 -14.03
CA VAL A 31 6.92 13.87 -14.56
C VAL A 31 6.69 15.03 -15.51
N SER A 32 7.26 16.18 -15.21
CA SER A 32 7.32 17.32 -16.14
C SER A 32 8.72 17.45 -16.70
N ILE A 33 8.83 17.43 -18.03
CA ILE A 33 10.09 17.53 -18.77
C ILE A 33 10.12 18.89 -19.46
N ILE A 34 11.08 19.74 -19.09
CA ILE A 34 11.30 21.04 -19.74
C ILE A 34 12.58 20.93 -20.57
N GLY A 35 12.42 20.98 -21.91
CA GLY A 35 13.51 20.85 -22.87
C GLY A 35 13.94 22.17 -23.51
N GLY A 36 15.26 22.34 -23.65
CA GLY A 36 15.87 23.23 -24.63
C GLY A 36 16.25 22.44 -25.90
N LYS A 37 16.80 23.13 -26.91
CA LYS A 37 17.12 22.58 -28.24
C LYS A 37 17.96 21.28 -28.23
N ASP A 38 18.74 21.06 -27.17
CA ASP A 38 19.68 19.93 -27.03
C ASP A 38 19.22 18.84 -26.04
N GLY A 39 17.98 18.91 -25.54
CA GLY A 39 17.41 17.93 -24.61
C GLY A 39 16.81 18.54 -23.35
N PRO A 40 16.33 17.72 -22.40
CA PRO A 40 15.73 18.20 -21.15
C PRO A 40 16.75 18.98 -20.32
N THR A 41 16.55 20.29 -20.22
CA THR A 41 17.38 21.16 -19.35
C THR A 41 17.06 20.91 -17.87
N SER A 42 15.85 20.41 -17.56
CA SER A 42 15.45 19.99 -16.21
C SER A 42 14.31 18.98 -16.21
N VAL A 43 14.30 18.10 -15.20
CA VAL A 43 13.26 17.10 -14.95
C VAL A 43 12.66 17.34 -13.57
N PHE A 44 11.35 17.54 -13.50
CA PHE A 44 10.62 17.73 -12.24
C PHE A 44 9.78 16.48 -11.92
N PHE A 45 9.99 15.93 -10.74
CA PHE A 45 9.18 14.87 -10.16
C PHE A 45 8.25 15.48 -9.10
N ALA A 46 6.97 15.60 -9.42
CA ALA A 46 5.95 16.06 -8.48
C ALA A 46 5.09 14.86 -8.05
N GLY A 47 5.17 14.52 -6.76
CA GLY A 47 4.29 13.53 -6.14
C GLY A 47 3.01 14.18 -5.65
N LYS A 48 1.84 13.77 -6.14
CA LYS A 48 0.57 14.18 -5.52
C LYS A 48 0.36 13.38 -4.24
N LEU A 49 0.04 14.04 -3.13
CA LEU A 49 -0.46 13.39 -1.91
C LEU A 49 -1.91 13.83 -1.75
N GLY A 50 -2.89 13.06 -2.24
CA GLY A 50 -4.28 13.46 -2.01
C GLY A 50 -5.33 12.45 -2.45
N ASP A 51 -6.15 12.04 -1.48
CA ASP A 51 -7.52 11.54 -1.60
C ASP A 51 -7.78 10.31 -2.48
N GLU A 52 -6.79 9.44 -2.61
CA GLU A 52 -6.96 8.24 -3.43
C GLU A 52 -7.44 7.04 -2.60
N PRO A 53 -8.39 6.25 -3.14
CA PRO A 53 -8.86 5.01 -2.51
C PRO A 53 -7.73 3.98 -2.27
N SER A 54 -6.57 4.18 -2.91
CA SER A 54 -5.32 3.43 -2.68
C SER A 54 -4.80 3.58 -1.24
N ILE A 55 -4.92 4.75 -0.60
CA ILE A 55 -4.52 4.96 0.80
C ILE A 55 -5.44 4.18 1.74
N LEU A 56 -6.74 4.21 1.45
CA LEU A 56 -7.76 3.47 2.20
C LEU A 56 -7.50 1.96 2.13
N GLY A 57 -7.14 1.44 0.96
CA GLY A 57 -6.71 0.05 0.78
C GLY A 57 -5.48 -0.31 1.63
N ILE A 58 -4.47 0.55 1.68
CA ILE A 58 -3.26 0.33 2.51
C ILE A 58 -3.64 0.25 4.00
N ILE A 59 -4.46 1.18 4.50
CA ILE A 59 -4.91 1.21 5.89
C ILE A 59 -5.69 -0.06 6.24
N VAL A 60 -6.66 -0.43 5.40
CA VAL A 60 -7.47 -1.66 5.59
C VAL A 60 -6.58 -2.91 5.56
N GLY A 61 -5.62 -2.97 4.64
CA GLY A 61 -4.67 -4.09 4.55
C GLY A 61 -3.83 -4.25 5.82
N ILE A 62 -3.27 -3.16 6.33
CA ILE A 62 -2.49 -3.17 7.59
C ILE A 62 -3.36 -3.59 8.78
N LEU A 63 -4.60 -3.09 8.85
CA LEU A 63 -5.55 -3.46 9.92
C LEU A 63 -5.88 -4.95 9.90
N LEU A 64 -6.09 -5.53 8.70
CA LEU A 64 -6.33 -6.97 8.55
C LEU A 64 -5.13 -7.80 9.03
N VAL A 65 -3.91 -7.35 8.72
CA VAL A 65 -2.68 -8.01 9.20
C VAL A 65 -2.60 -7.95 10.73
N ALA A 66 -2.86 -6.78 11.33
CA ALA A 66 -2.86 -6.64 12.79
C ALA A 66 -3.89 -7.57 13.46
N VAL A 67 -5.12 -7.63 12.93
CA VAL A 67 -6.16 -8.54 13.41
C VAL A 67 -5.73 -10.00 13.24
N GLY A 68 -5.16 -10.35 12.08
CA GLY A 68 -4.65 -11.69 11.82
C GLY A 68 -3.55 -12.12 12.79
N ILE A 69 -2.60 -11.23 13.09
CA ILE A 69 -1.55 -11.43 14.09
C ILE A 69 -2.20 -11.67 15.46
N VAL A 70 -3.09 -10.79 15.91
CA VAL A 70 -3.78 -10.96 17.20
C VAL A 70 -4.52 -12.30 17.27
N LEU A 71 -5.22 -12.72 16.20
CA LEU A 71 -5.94 -14.00 16.18
C LEU A 71 -5.02 -15.23 16.24
N VAL A 72 -3.79 -15.12 15.71
CA VAL A 72 -2.78 -16.19 15.74
C VAL A 72 -2.12 -16.25 17.12
N PHE A 73 -1.75 -15.10 17.70
CA PHE A 73 -0.97 -15.01 18.95
C PHE A 73 -1.82 -15.03 20.23
N LYS A 74 -3.08 -14.58 20.21
CA LYS A 74 -3.98 -14.55 21.38
C LYS A 74 -4.36 -15.95 21.91
N LYS A 75 -3.90 -17.04 21.29
CA LYS A 75 -4.02 -18.42 21.82
C LYS A 75 -2.74 -18.92 22.53
N ILE A 76 -1.71 -18.11 22.67
CA ILE A 76 -0.52 -18.47 23.47
C ILE A 76 -0.76 -18.24 24.98
N GLU A 77 -1.79 -17.46 25.35
CA GLU A 77 -2.13 -17.11 26.74
C GLU A 77 -3.31 -17.90 27.36
N ARG A 78 -3.80 -18.97 26.73
CA ARG A 78 -4.85 -19.84 27.32
C ARG A 78 -4.53 -21.31 27.23
#